data_AF-A0A9E3WVK1-F1
#
_entry.id   AF-A0A9E3WVK1-F1
#
_cell.length_a   1.000
_cell.length_b   1.000
_cell.length_c   1.000
_cell.angle_alpha   90.00
_cell.angle_beta   90.00
_cell.angle_gamma   90.00
#
_symmetry.space_group_name_H-M   'P 1'
#
loop_
_entity.id
_entity.type
_entity.pdbx_description
1 polymer ?
#
loop_
_entity_poly.entity_id
_entity_poly.type
_entity_poly.pdbx_seq_one_letter_code
_entity_poly.pdbx_strand_id
1 'polypeptide(L)' 'MRVHISLVDAAQATPDALRATVDEIKRLGLTDVNEKRLAKFGLLSGDLASEQIALIEKLPQVRSVSPDHERRTSE' A
#
# COMPACT_ATOMS: atom_id res chain seq x y z
N MET A 1 -7.44 -9.68 -2.83
CA MET A 1 -6.42 -9.78 -3.89
C MET A 1 -5.14 -9.15 -3.36
N ARG A 2 -3.97 -9.66 -3.76
CA ARG A 2 -2.73 -9.03 -3.33
C ARG A 2 -2.50 -7.73 -4.08
N VAL A 3 -2.15 -6.67 -3.37
CA VAL A 3 -1.84 -5.34 -3.92
C VAL A 3 -0.52 -4.84 -3.39
N HIS A 4 0.14 -4.02 -4.19
CA HIS A 4 1.31 -3.24 -3.82
C HIS A 4 0.94 -1.76 -3.81
N ILE A 5 1.20 -1.09 -2.69
CA ILE A 5 0.87 0.32 -2.49
C ILE A 5 2.19 1.08 -2.36
N SER A 6 2.42 1.98 -3.31
CA SER A 6 3.53 2.92 -3.28
C SER A 6 3.10 4.19 -2.56
N LEU A 7 3.88 4.60 -1.56
CA LEU A 7 3.61 5.81 -0.80
C LEU A 7 4.33 7.02 -1.39
N VAL A 8 3.81 8.22 -1.16
CA VAL A 8 4.52 9.48 -1.51
C VAL A 8 5.71 9.69 -0.57
N ASP A 9 6.70 10.48 -0.99
CA ASP A 9 7.91 10.74 -0.20
C ASP A 9 7.58 11.34 1.18
N ALA A 10 6.57 12.21 1.25
CA ALA A 10 6.12 12.82 2.50
C ALA A 10 5.61 11.79 3.53
N ALA A 11 4.94 10.73 3.07
CA ALA A 11 4.46 9.63 3.93
C ALA A 11 5.61 8.74 4.42
N GLN A 12 6.77 8.79 3.76
CA GLN A 12 7.97 8.05 4.12
C GLN A 12 9.00 8.93 4.86
N ALA A 13 8.73 10.24 4.98
CA ALA A 13 9.68 11.21 5.52
C ALA A 13 10.00 10.97 7.00
N THR A 14 9.03 10.49 7.78
CA THR A 14 9.24 10.16 9.19
C THR A 14 8.61 8.81 9.55
N PRO A 15 9.14 8.11 10.57
CA PRO A 15 8.54 6.86 11.07
C PRO A 15 7.10 7.04 11.55
N ASP A 16 6.79 8.18 12.18
CA ASP A 16 5.43 8.50 12.64
C ASP A 16 4.46 8.72 11.48
N ALA A 17 4.88 9.46 10.45
CA ALA A 17 4.06 9.65 9.25
C ALA A 17 3.78 8.30 8.58
N LEU A 18 4.82 7.48 8.38
CA LEU A 18 4.71 6.16 7.79
C LEU A 18 3.73 5.27 8.55
N ARG A 19 3.84 5.26 9.89
CA ARG A 19 2.96 4.48 10.75
C ARG A 19 1.51 4.98 10.68
N ALA A 20 1.29 6.29 10.67
CA ALA A 20 -0.04 6.87 10.48
C ALA A 20 -0.64 6.48 9.12
N THR A 21 0.14 6.53 8.03
CA THR A 21 -0.29 6.09 6.70
C THR A 21 -0.68 4.62 6.69
N VAL A 22 0.15 3.76 7.30
CA VAL A 22 -0.12 2.32 7.38
C VAL A 22 -1.41 2.04 8.15
N ASP A 23 -1.61 2.69 9.29
CA ASP A 23 -2.81 2.51 10.11
C ASP A 23 -4.07 3.01 9.39
N GLU A 24 -3.97 4.12 8.65
CA GLU A 24 -5.07 4.63 7.82
C GLU A 24 -5.44 3.63 6.71
N ILE A 25 -4.44 3.11 5.98
CA ILE A 25 -4.61 2.10 4.94
C ILE A 25 -5.18 0.78 5.50
N LYS A 26 -4.72 0.34 6.68
CA LYS A 26 -5.28 -0.83 7.39
C LYS A 26 -6.74 -0.62 7.77
N ARG A 27 -7.13 0.58 8.24
CA ARG A 27 -8.53 0.91 8.55
C ARG A 27 -9.42 0.90 7.31
N LEU A 28 -8.87 1.27 6.15
CA LEU A 28 -9.57 1.17 4.87
C LEU A 28 -9.72 -0.26 4.37
N GLY A 29 -9.11 -1.24 5.06
CA GLY A 29 -9.35 -2.67 4.88
C GLY A 29 -8.18 -3.47 4.27
N LEU A 30 -6.98 -2.89 4.24
CA LEU A 30 -5.78 -3.66 3.92
C LEU A 30 -5.45 -4.67 5.03
N THR A 31 -5.34 -5.94 4.64
CA THR A 31 -5.03 -7.08 5.52
C THR A 31 -3.74 -7.78 5.07
N ASP A 32 -3.22 -8.73 5.85
CA ASP A 32 -1.98 -9.47 5.54
C ASP A 32 -0.77 -8.56 5.18
N VAL A 33 -0.61 -7.47 5.95
CA VAL A 33 0.38 -6.43 5.64
C VAL A 33 1.80 -6.96 5.88
N ASN A 34 2.62 -6.91 4.83
CA ASN A 34 4.04 -7.23 4.92
C ASN A 34 4.88 -6.01 5.31
N GLU A 35 4.97 -5.76 6.62
CA GLU A 35 5.69 -4.62 7.20
C GLU A 35 7.21 -4.68 6.96
N LYS A 36 7.77 -5.87 6.66
CA LYS A 36 9.20 -6.00 6.33
C LYS A 36 9.56 -5.32 5.00
N ARG A 37 8.65 -5.34 4.02
CA ARG A 37 8.88 -4.65 2.73
C ARG A 37 8.74 -3.14 2.86
N LEU A 38 7.87 -2.69 3.75
CA LEU A 38 7.69 -1.27 4.03
C LEU A 38 8.97 -0.63 4.55
N ALA A 39 9.58 -1.24 5.58
CA ALA A 39 10.81 -0.71 6.18
C ALA A 39 12.02 -0.72 5.23
N LYS A 40 12.04 -1.63 4.24
CA LYS A 40 13.18 -1.81 3.34
C LYS A 40 13.03 -1.10 1.99
N PHE A 41 11.80 -0.94 1.50
CA PHE A 41 11.53 -0.46 0.13
C PHE A 41 10.44 0.62 0.06
N GLY A 42 9.87 1.06 1.18
CA GLY A 42 8.79 2.05 1.16
C GLY A 42 7.48 1.54 0.54
N LEU A 43 7.37 0.22 0.38
CA LEU A 43 6.29 -0.45 -0.34
C LEU A 43 5.43 -1.25 0.63
N LEU A 44 4.16 -0.88 0.70
CA LEU A 44 3.14 -1.63 1.43
C LEU A 44 2.65 -2.77 0.53
N SER A 45 2.61 -3.99 1.06
CA SER A 45 2.08 -5.15 0.35
C SER A 45 1.06 -5.81 1.25
N GLY A 46 -0.12 -6.13 0.73
CA GLY A 46 -1.18 -6.77 1.51
C GLY A 46 -2.32 -7.24 0.64
N ASP A 47 -3.33 -7.79 1.28
CA ASP A 47 -4.58 -8.20 0.65
C ASP A 47 -5.64 -7.13 0.81
N LEU A 48 -6.27 -6.78 -0.32
CA LEU A 48 -7.32 -5.77 -0.40
C LEU A 48 -8.48 -6.26 -1.30
N ALA A 49 -9.69 -5.82 -0.98
CA ALA A 49 -10.85 -5.97 -1.86
C ALA A 49 -10.81 -4.95 -3.01
N SER A 50 -11.35 -5.31 -4.19
CA SER A 50 -11.35 -4.43 -5.36
C SER A 50 -12.00 -3.07 -5.10
N GLU A 51 -13.09 -3.07 -4.31
CA GLU A 51 -13.86 -1.87 -3.96
C GLU A 51 -13.06 -0.88 -3.11
N GLN A 52 -12.05 -1.37 -2.37
CA GLN A 52 -11.23 -0.55 -1.49
C GLN A 52 -10.00 0.02 -2.19
N ILE A 53 -9.60 -0.51 -3.36
CA ILE A 53 -8.48 0.02 -4.16
C ILE A 53 -8.73 1.49 -4.47
N ALA A 54 -9.92 1.80 -4.98
CA ALA A 54 -10.31 3.16 -5.34
C ALA A 54 -10.41 4.13 -4.13
N LEU A 55 -10.59 3.61 -2.92
CA LEU A 55 -10.55 4.42 -1.70
C LEU A 55 -9.11 4.75 -1.30
N ILE A 56 -8.21 3.78 -1.40
CA ILE A 56 -6.79 3.93 -1.05
C ILE A 56 -6.06 4.79 -2.08
N GLU A 57 -6.38 4.66 -3.38
CA GLU A 57 -5.83 5.52 -4.43
C GLU A 57 -6.19 7.00 -4.26
N LYS A 58 -7.28 7.31 -3.56
CA LYS A 58 -7.68 8.70 -3.26
C LYS A 58 -6.94 9.29 -2.08
N LEU A 59 -6.14 8.51 -1.34
CA LEU A 59 -5.39 9.03 -0.21
C LEU A 59 -4.23 9.92 -0.69
N PRO A 60 -4.03 11.10 -0.09
CA PRO A 60 -2.92 12.00 -0.46
C PRO A 60 -1.54 11.39 -0.16
N GLN A 61 -1.50 10.38 0.70
CA GLN A 61 -0.30 9.69 1.13
C GLN A 61 0.11 8.55 0.15
N VAL A 62 -0.78 8.20 -0.77
CA VAL A 62 -0.60 7.10 -1.72
C VAL A 62 -0.24 7.67 -3.08
N ARG A 63 0.86 7.18 -3.65
CA ARG A 63 1.30 7.53 -4.99
C ARG A 63 0.63 6.67 -6.05
N SER A 64 0.53 5.36 -5.80
CA SER A 64 -0.10 4.41 -6.72
C SER A 64 -0.47 3.11 -5.99
N VAL A 65 -1.52 2.44 -6.46
CA VAL A 65 -1.88 1.08 -6.03
C VAL A 65 -1.80 0.16 -7.24
N SER A 66 -0.98 -0.89 -7.15
CA SER A 66 -0.79 -1.87 -8.22
C SER A 66 -1.25 -3.25 -7.73
N PRO A 67 -2.38 -3.79 -8.22
CA PRO A 67 -2.74 -5.17 -7.93
C PRO A 67 -1.69 -6.14 -8.48
N ASP A 68 -1.34 -7.17 -7.70
CA ASP A 68 -0.31 -8.17 -8.04
C ASP A 68 -0.65 -9.00 -9.29
N HIS A 69 -1.87 -8.86 -9.81
CA HIS A 69 -2.39 -9.55 -11.00
C HIS A 69 -1.63 -9.25 -12.30
N GLU A 70 -0.68 -8.32 -12.32
CA GLU A 70 0.08 -7.95 -13.51
C GLU A 70 1.44 -8.67 -13.68
N ARG A 71 1.83 -9.59 -12.77
CA ARG A 71 3.12 -10.33 -12.88
C ARG A 71 3.03 -11.77 -13.39
N ARG A 72 1.99 -12.15 -14.13
CA ARG A 72 1.85 -13.51 -14.68
C ARG A 72 1.65 -13.62 -16.20
N THR A 73 1.88 -12.55 -16.94
CA THR A 73 1.88 -12.57 -18.42
C THR A 73 3.08 -11.81 -18.97
N SER A 74 4.26 -12.37 -18.78
CA SER A 74 5.43 -12.16 -19.64
C SER A 74 6.27 -13.41 -19.46
N GLU A 75 5.81 -14.46 -20.14
CA GLU A 75 6.61 -15.64 -20.50
C GLU A 75 7.84 -15.24 -21.33
#